data_AF-A0A9E1ZMK9-F1
#
_entry.id   AF-A0A9E1ZMK9-F1
#
_cell.length_a   1.000
_cell.length_b   1.000
_cell.length_c   1.000
_cell.angle_alpha   90.00
_cell.angle_beta   90.00
_cell.angle_gamma   90.00
#
_symmetry.space_group_name_H-M   'P 1'
#
loop_
_entity.id
_entity.type
_entity.pdbx_description
1 polymer ?
#
loop_
_entity_poly.entity_id
_entity_poly.type
_entity_poly.pdbx_seq_one_letter_code
_entity_poly.pdbx_strand_id
1 'polypeptide(L)'
;MAIFSLSFWALIYSLLSIDKDALKNIQAANWLRNLSAGFLIFTAFLFYFLWTSQLLPLMRTGEKIDFLYSIYILDMVFVLPAILISATLVIKRKPLGLVFAPILFIKAFTLLFSVGLGNLLKPLFNQTAAPGETGFYLVLSALFLGLGALSFWKVNFQKEIA
;
A
#
# COMPACT_ATOMS: atom_id res chain seq x y z
N MET A 1 -11.30 1.72 23.54
CA MET A 1 -12.24 1.30 22.48
C MET A 1 -13.02 2.45 21.86
N ALA A 2 -13.54 3.43 22.61
CA ALA A 2 -14.34 4.54 22.04
C ALA A 2 -13.64 5.32 20.91
N ILE A 3 -12.37 5.70 21.09
CA ILE A 3 -11.59 6.42 20.06
C ILE A 3 -11.48 5.57 18.79
N PHE A 4 -11.13 4.29 18.94
CA PHE A 4 -11.02 3.36 17.80
C PHE A 4 -12.35 3.21 17.05
N SER A 5 -13.45 2.98 17.77
CA SER A 5 -14.78 2.86 17.17
C SER A 5 -15.22 4.14 16.47
N LEU A 6 -14.94 5.31 17.05
CA LEU A 6 -15.23 6.61 16.42
C LEU A 6 -14.40 6.82 15.16
N SER A 7 -13.09 6.54 15.19
CA SER A 7 -12.23 6.64 14.01
C SER A 7 -12.68 5.69 12.89
N PHE A 8 -13.07 4.47 13.24
CA PHE A 8 -13.56 3.48 12.29
C PHE A 8 -14.88 3.94 11.63
N TRP A 9 -15.86 4.37 12.44
CA TRP A 9 -17.14 4.86 11.92
C TRP A 9 -17.01 6.17 11.16
N ALA A 10 -16.12 7.08 11.58
CA ALA A 10 -15.83 8.30 10.84
C ALA A 10 -15.24 8.01 9.46
N LEU A 11 -14.37 6.99 9.35
CA LEU A 11 -13.79 6.57 8.08
C LEU A 11 -14.88 5.99 7.15
N ILE A 12 -15.76 5.13 7.68
CA ILE A 12 -16.90 4.58 6.92
C ILE A 12 -17.83 5.70 6.45
N TYR A 13 -18.24 6.59 7.36
CA TYR A 13 -19.17 7.67 7.04
C TYR A 13 -18.56 8.66 6.06
N SER A 14 -17.26 8.95 6.19
CA SER A 14 -16.50 9.74 5.22
C SER A 14 -16.55 9.10 3.83
N LEU A 15 -16.26 7.80 3.70
CA LEU A 15 -16.34 7.10 2.41
C LEU A 15 -17.74 7.13 1.79
N LEU A 16 -18.79 6.99 2.61
CA LEU A 16 -20.18 7.01 2.15
C LEU A 16 -20.65 8.42 1.75
N SER A 17 -20.11 9.45 2.40
CA SER A 17 -20.43 10.85 2.15
C SER A 17 -19.61 11.48 1.01
N ILE A 18 -18.73 10.72 0.35
CA ILE A 18 -17.97 11.25 -0.79
C ILE A 18 -18.94 11.60 -1.93
N ASP A 19 -18.92 12.87 -2.32
CA ASP A 19 -19.65 13.37 -3.47
C ASP A 19 -19.12 12.73 -4.76
N LYS A 20 -19.99 12.00 -5.46
CA LYS A 20 -19.68 11.30 -6.70
C LYS A 20 -19.41 12.27 -7.85
N ASP A 21 -19.96 13.48 -7.80
CA ASP A 21 -19.77 14.48 -8.83
C ASP A 21 -18.42 15.20 -8.65
N ALA A 22 -18.01 15.46 -7.42
CA ALA A 22 -16.63 15.89 -7.12
C ALA A 22 -15.57 14.86 -7.57
N LEU A 23 -15.89 13.56 -7.47
CA LEU A 23 -15.01 12.48 -7.95
C LEU A 23 -14.89 12.44 -9.48
N LYS A 24 -15.94 12.75 -10.24
CA LYS A 24 -15.89 12.73 -11.73
C LYS A 24 -14.91 13.75 -12.29
N ASN A 25 -14.68 14.85 -11.56
CA ASN A 25 -13.76 15.92 -11.94
C ASN A 25 -12.28 15.56 -11.70
N ILE A 26 -12.00 14.41 -11.08
CA ILE A 26 -10.64 13.92 -10.85
C ILE A 26 -10.15 13.18 -12.10
N GLN A 27 -9.28 13.86 -12.85
CA GLN A 27 -8.59 13.26 -13.99
C GLN A 27 -7.07 13.30 -13.78
N ALA A 28 -6.40 12.27 -14.26
CA ALA A 28 -4.95 12.17 -14.24
C ALA A 28 -4.45 11.80 -15.65
N ALA A 29 -3.25 12.26 -16.00
CA ALA A 29 -2.63 11.93 -17.28
C ALA A 29 -2.51 10.41 -17.48
N ASN A 30 -2.82 9.91 -18.67
CA ASN A 30 -2.86 8.46 -18.97
C ASN A 30 -1.56 7.73 -18.60
N TRP A 31 -0.40 8.36 -18.78
CA TRP A 31 0.89 7.81 -18.36
C TRP A 31 0.94 7.55 -16.84
N LEU A 32 0.50 8.50 -16.02
CA LEU A 32 0.51 8.37 -14.56
C LEU A 32 -0.42 7.25 -14.10
N ARG A 33 -1.58 7.09 -14.75
CA ARG A 33 -2.53 6.01 -14.44
C ARG A 33 -1.91 4.64 -14.71
N ASN A 34 -1.29 4.47 -15.87
CA ASN A 34 -0.66 3.20 -16.24
C ASN A 34 0.53 2.90 -15.33
N LEU A 35 1.33 3.92 -14.98
CA LEU A 35 2.43 3.79 -14.03
C LEU A 35 1.91 3.35 -12.66
N SER A 36 0.91 4.04 -12.11
CA SER A 36 0.33 3.70 -10.81
C SER A 36 -0.30 2.31 -10.80
N ALA A 37 -1.06 1.94 -11.84
CA ALA A 37 -1.62 0.60 -11.95
C ALA A 37 -0.53 -0.48 -12.01
N GLY A 38 0.52 -0.26 -12.81
CA GLY A 38 1.66 -1.16 -12.91
C GLY A 38 2.36 -1.36 -11.58
N PHE A 39 2.64 -0.27 -10.84
CA PHE A 39 3.24 -0.37 -9.52
C PHE A 39 2.33 -1.04 -8.49
N LEU A 40 1.02 -0.78 -8.48
CA LEU A 40 0.09 -1.48 -7.58
C LEU A 40 0.06 -2.98 -7.85
N ILE A 41 0.01 -3.39 -9.13
CA ILE A 41 0.08 -4.80 -9.53
C ILE A 41 1.41 -5.40 -9.10
N PHE A 42 2.53 -4.76 -9.44
CA PHE A 42 3.86 -5.19 -9.04
C PHE A 42 3.98 -5.38 -7.53
N THR A 43 3.47 -4.43 -6.75
CA THR A 43 3.43 -4.50 -5.28
C THR A 43 2.65 -5.72 -4.82
N ALA A 44 1.45 -5.93 -5.35
CA ALA A 44 0.63 -7.07 -4.97
C ALA A 44 1.35 -8.40 -5.22
N PHE A 45 1.93 -8.58 -6.41
CA PHE A 45 2.65 -9.80 -6.76
C PHE A 45 3.92 -10.00 -5.93
N LEU A 46 4.70 -8.94 -5.71
CA LEU A 46 5.91 -8.97 -4.90
C LEU A 46 5.60 -9.45 -3.47
N PHE A 47 4.58 -8.87 -2.84
CA PHE A 47 4.18 -9.26 -1.49
C PHE A 47 3.49 -10.62 -1.45
N TYR A 48 2.70 -10.99 -2.47
CA TYR A 48 2.15 -12.35 -2.57
C TYR A 48 3.28 -13.39 -2.54
N PHE A 49 4.33 -13.17 -3.34
CA PHE A 49 5.47 -14.07 -3.39
C PHE A 49 6.24 -14.10 -2.07
N LEU A 50 6.53 -12.94 -1.50
CA LEU A 50 7.32 -12.80 -0.26
C LEU A 50 6.60 -13.41 0.96
N TRP A 51 5.32 -13.12 1.14
CA TRP A 51 4.54 -13.71 2.23
C TRP A 51 4.32 -15.21 2.03
N THR A 52 4.14 -15.69 0.79
CA THR A 52 4.04 -17.13 0.54
C THR A 52 5.36 -17.85 0.85
N SER A 53 6.51 -17.27 0.49
CA SER A 53 7.82 -17.86 0.77
C SER A 53 8.15 -17.91 2.26
N GLN A 54 7.62 -16.98 3.06
CA GLN A 54 7.74 -16.98 4.52
C GLN A 54 6.71 -17.89 5.21
N LEU A 55 5.48 -17.95 4.71
CA LEU A 55 4.42 -18.79 5.29
C LEU A 55 4.62 -20.29 5.02
N LEU A 56 5.12 -20.66 3.83
CA LEU A 56 5.24 -22.07 3.44
C LEU A 56 6.17 -22.89 4.36
N PRO A 57 7.35 -22.40 4.78
CA PRO A 57 8.19 -23.06 5.77
C PRO A 57 7.49 -23.21 7.13
N LEU A 58 6.80 -22.16 7.60
CA LEU A 58 6.09 -22.17 8.89
C LEU A 58 4.96 -23.19 8.90
N MET A 59 4.25 -23.34 7.77
CA MET A 59 3.22 -24.37 7.61
C MET A 59 3.81 -25.79 7.67
N ARG A 60 5.04 -25.99 7.19
CA ARG A 60 5.71 -27.31 7.22
C ARG A 60 6.23 -27.66 8.61
N THR A 61 6.74 -26.69 9.37
CA THR A 61 7.26 -26.92 10.72
C THR A 61 6.16 -26.92 11.78
N GLY A 62 4.98 -26.39 11.46
CA GLY A 62 3.88 -26.24 12.41
C GLY A 62 4.13 -25.15 13.47
N GLU A 63 5.21 -24.38 13.32
CA GLU A 63 5.56 -23.30 14.23
C GLU A 63 4.69 -22.08 14.00
N LYS A 64 4.08 -21.59 15.08
CA LYS A 64 3.31 -20.34 15.07
C LYS A 64 4.18 -19.24 15.64
N ILE A 65 4.54 -18.27 14.82
CA ILE A 65 5.13 -17.03 15.31
C ILE A 65 3.96 -16.14 15.76
N ASP A 66 3.70 -16.11 17.06
CA ASP A 66 2.46 -15.59 17.68
C ASP A 66 2.03 -14.19 17.23
N PHE A 67 2.95 -13.34 16.76
CA PHE A 67 2.66 -11.96 16.37
C PHE A 67 2.78 -11.67 14.86
N LEU A 68 3.67 -12.34 14.13
CA LEU A 68 3.91 -12.03 12.70
C LEU A 68 2.92 -12.76 11.78
N TYR A 69 2.45 -13.93 12.19
CA TYR A 69 1.55 -14.75 11.38
C TYR A 69 0.24 -14.02 11.02
N SER A 70 -0.29 -13.22 11.94
CA SER A 70 -1.49 -12.41 11.73
C SER A 70 -1.32 -11.36 10.64
N ILE A 71 -0.12 -10.77 10.51
CA ILE A 71 0.16 -9.75 9.50
C ILE A 71 0.11 -10.37 8.10
N TYR A 72 0.76 -11.52 7.91
CA TYR A 72 0.78 -12.21 6.62
C TYR A 72 -0.62 -12.60 6.15
N ILE A 73 -1.47 -13.12 7.05
CA ILE A 73 -2.85 -13.49 6.70
C ILE A 73 -3.68 -12.26 6.38
N LEU A 74 -3.62 -11.21 7.22
CA LEU A 74 -4.39 -9.99 7.00
C LEU A 74 -4.02 -9.34 5.67
N ASP A 75 -2.73 -9.32 5.34
CA ASP A 75 -2.27 -8.81 4.06
C ASP A 75 -2.80 -9.64 2.90
N MET A 76 -2.70 -10.97 2.98
CA MET A 76 -3.15 -11.91 1.95
C MET A 76 -4.65 -11.84 1.65
N VAL A 77 -5.48 -11.68 2.69
CA VAL A 77 -6.94 -11.75 2.58
C VAL A 77 -7.56 -10.39 2.30
N PHE A 78 -6.99 -9.30 2.84
CA PHE A 78 -7.60 -7.98 2.74
C PHE A 78 -6.75 -7.00 1.94
N VAL A 79 -5.46 -6.87 2.26
CA VAL A 79 -4.64 -5.78 1.72
C VAL A 79 -4.26 -6.01 0.27
N LEU A 80 -3.71 -7.17 -0.08
CA LEU A 80 -3.29 -7.47 -1.45
C LEU A 80 -4.48 -7.53 -2.41
N PRO A 81 -5.63 -8.13 -2.06
CA PRO A 81 -6.84 -8.05 -2.88
C PRO A 81 -7.32 -6.60 -3.07
N ALA A 82 -7.29 -5.77 -2.03
CA ALA A 82 -7.66 -4.35 -2.14
C ALA A 82 -6.71 -3.57 -3.06
N ILE A 83 -5.41 -3.87 -3.04
CA ILE A 83 -4.42 -3.29 -3.96
C ILE A 83 -4.73 -3.69 -5.42
N LEU A 84 -5.02 -4.98 -5.66
CA LEU A 84 -5.40 -5.46 -7.00
C LEU A 84 -6.70 -4.82 -7.48
N ILE A 85 -7.73 -4.76 -6.63
CA ILE A 85 -8.99 -4.09 -6.96
C ILE A 85 -8.73 -2.62 -7.31
N SER A 86 -7.93 -1.91 -6.52
CA SER A 86 -7.57 -0.51 -6.78
C SER A 86 -6.83 -0.36 -8.11
N ALA A 87 -5.89 -1.26 -8.43
CA ALA A 87 -5.23 -1.28 -9.73
C ALA A 87 -6.23 -1.48 -10.88
N THR A 88 -7.17 -2.41 -10.75
CA THR A 88 -8.21 -2.61 -11.78
C THR A 88 -9.12 -1.39 -11.92
N LEU A 89 -9.42 -0.67 -10.83
CA LEU A 89 -10.20 0.56 -10.87
C LEU A 89 -9.44 1.67 -11.60
N VAL A 90 -8.12 1.79 -11.40
CA VAL A 90 -7.26 2.72 -12.15
C VAL A 90 -7.26 2.39 -13.64
N ILE A 91 -7.11 1.11 -14.01
CA ILE A 91 -7.14 0.65 -15.41
C ILE A 91 -8.50 0.91 -16.06
N LYS A 92 -9.60 0.63 -15.34
CA LYS A 92 -10.98 0.90 -15.78
C LYS A 92 -11.35 2.39 -15.77
N ARG A 93 -10.37 3.27 -15.56
CA ARG A 93 -10.50 4.72 -15.54
C ARG A 93 -11.51 5.25 -14.51
N LYS A 94 -11.76 4.50 -13.43
CA LYS A 94 -12.67 4.92 -12.35
C LYS A 94 -11.97 5.94 -11.44
N PRO A 95 -12.65 7.03 -11.04
CA PRO A 95 -12.03 8.09 -10.24
C PRO A 95 -11.61 7.60 -8.85
N LEU A 96 -12.37 6.66 -8.26
CA LEU A 96 -12.01 6.02 -6.99
C LEU A 96 -10.63 5.34 -7.02
N GLY A 97 -10.24 4.74 -8.15
CA GLY A 97 -8.91 4.13 -8.28
C GLY A 97 -7.79 5.16 -8.14
N LEU A 98 -7.99 6.38 -8.64
CA LEU A 98 -7.01 7.47 -8.54
C LEU A 98 -6.90 8.03 -7.13
N VAL A 99 -7.97 7.94 -6.33
CA VAL A 99 -7.95 8.33 -4.92
C VAL A 99 -7.27 7.26 -4.07
N PHE A 100 -7.57 5.97 -4.31
CA PHE A 100 -6.98 4.88 -3.54
C PHE A 100 -5.50 4.63 -3.87
N ALA A 101 -5.06 4.88 -5.09
CA ALA A 101 -3.65 4.66 -5.49
C ALA A 101 -2.62 5.37 -4.58
N PRO A 102 -2.68 6.70 -4.34
CA PRO A 102 -1.74 7.37 -3.46
C PRO A 102 -1.85 6.92 -2.00
N ILE A 103 -3.07 6.63 -1.51
CA ILE A 103 -3.29 6.10 -0.16
C ILE A 103 -2.55 4.77 0.02
N LEU A 104 -2.67 3.88 -0.97
CA LEU A 104 -2.01 2.58 -0.96
C LEU A 104 -0.49 2.69 -1.12
N PHE A 105 0.02 3.65 -1.89
CA PHE A 105 1.46 3.89 -1.99
C PHE A 105 2.05 4.40 -0.66
N ILE A 106 1.36 5.30 0.04
CA ILE A 106 1.79 5.75 1.37
C ILE A 106 1.77 4.56 2.34
N LYS A 107 0.73 3.72 2.31
CA LYS A 107 0.67 2.51 3.13
C LYS A 107 1.84 1.56 2.84
N ALA A 108 2.14 1.31 1.57
CA ALA A 108 3.27 0.47 1.16
C ALA A 108 4.61 1.07 1.62
N PHE A 109 4.79 2.39 1.49
CA PHE A 109 5.94 3.10 2.02
C PHE A 109 6.09 2.88 3.53
N THR A 110 5.05 3.13 4.33
CA THR A 110 5.14 3.01 5.80
C THR A 110 5.54 1.59 6.22
N LEU A 111 4.99 0.58 5.56
CA LEU A 111 5.31 -0.82 5.84
C LEU A 111 6.75 -1.18 5.46
N LEU A 112 7.16 -0.88 4.23
CA LEU A 112 8.52 -1.18 3.74
C LEU A 112 9.59 -0.40 4.49
N PHE A 113 9.32 0.88 4.78
CA PHE A 113 10.21 1.73 5.56
C PHE A 113 10.36 1.20 6.99
N SER A 114 9.27 0.76 7.64
CA SER A 114 9.34 0.16 8.96
C SER A 114 10.19 -1.12 8.97
N VAL A 115 10.04 -2.00 7.98
CA VAL A 115 10.86 -3.21 7.84
C VAL A 115 12.32 -2.87 7.56
N GLY A 116 12.59 -1.94 6.64
CA GLY A 116 13.94 -1.49 6.31
C GLY A 116 14.65 -0.85 7.50
N LEU A 117 13.96 0.00 8.25
CA LEU A 117 14.47 0.63 9.47
C LEU A 117 14.72 -0.43 10.55
N GLY A 118 13.80 -1.38 10.74
CA GLY A 118 13.99 -2.49 11.66
C GLY A 118 15.24 -3.32 11.36
N ASN A 119 15.47 -3.65 10.09
CA ASN A 119 16.68 -4.35 9.65
C ASN A 119 17.96 -3.50 9.80
N LEU A 120 17.87 -2.18 9.62
CA LEU A 120 19.00 -1.27 9.82
C LEU A 120 19.41 -1.16 11.29
N LEU A 121 18.46 -1.24 12.22
CA LEU A 121 18.73 -1.18 13.66
C LEU A 121 19.18 -2.52 14.26
N LYS A 122 18.95 -3.66 13.60
CA LYS A 122 19.40 -4.99 14.08
C LYS A 122 20.85 -5.06 14.58
N PRO A 123 21.85 -4.46 13.90
CA PRO A 123 23.25 -4.47 14.37
C PRO A 123 23.44 -3.81 15.72
N LEU A 124 22.62 -2.81 16.06
CA LEU A 124 22.68 -2.13 17.37
C LEU A 124 22.19 -3.02 18.51
N PHE A 125 21.43 -4.08 18.20
CA PHE A 125 20.91 -5.05 19.16
C PHE A 125 21.62 -6.41 19.10
N ASN A 126 22.87 -6.45 18.58
CA ASN A 126 23.65 -7.68 18.37
C ASN A 126 22.95 -8.74 17.49
N GLN A 127 22.05 -8.34 16.61
CA GLN A 127 21.41 -9.23 15.65
C GLN A 127 22.08 -9.11 14.27
N THR A 128 22.13 -10.22 13.53
CA THR A 128 22.67 -10.25 12.17
C THR A 128 21.77 -9.44 11.24
N ALA A 129 22.30 -8.33 10.71
CA ALA A 129 21.66 -7.62 9.62
C ALA A 129 22.10 -8.21 8.28
N ALA A 130 21.13 -8.43 7.38
CA ALA A 130 21.38 -8.74 5.98
C ALA A 130 21.43 -7.42 5.20
N PRO A 131 22.62 -6.89 4.82
CA PRO A 131 22.74 -5.55 4.24
C PRO A 131 21.99 -5.41 2.91
N GLY A 132 21.94 -6.51 2.13
CA GLY A 132 21.22 -6.57 0.86
C GLY A 132 19.71 -6.41 1.01
N GLU A 133 19.12 -7.00 2.04
CA GLU A 133 17.68 -6.86 2.31
C GLU A 133 17.34 -5.43 2.75
N THR A 134 18.15 -4.84 3.64
CA THR A 134 17.98 -3.47 4.10
C THR A 134 17.98 -2.47 2.94
N GLY A 135 18.96 -2.59 2.04
CA GLY A 135 19.04 -1.73 0.85
C GLY A 135 17.82 -1.87 -0.06
N PHE A 136 17.38 -3.11 -0.31
CA PHE A 136 16.19 -3.38 -1.12
C PHE A 136 14.93 -2.71 -0.56
N TYR A 137 14.64 -2.89 0.72
CA TYR A 137 13.44 -2.32 1.35
C TYR A 137 13.47 -0.80 1.40
N LEU A 138 14.63 -0.20 1.70
CA LEU A 138 14.76 1.26 1.75
C LEU A 138 14.60 1.91 0.38
N VAL A 139 15.27 1.38 -0.65
CA VAL A 139 15.14 1.89 -2.03
C VAL A 139 13.69 1.77 -2.51
N LEU A 140 13.08 0.61 -2.29
CA LEU A 140 11.69 0.39 -2.68
C LEU A 140 10.73 1.32 -1.93
N SER A 141 10.98 1.59 -0.63
CA SER A 141 10.19 2.55 0.14
C SER A 141 10.29 3.97 -0.42
N ALA A 142 11.50 4.44 -0.74
CA ALA A 142 11.71 5.77 -1.32
C ALA A 142 11.01 5.90 -2.69
N LEU A 143 11.01 4.84 -3.48
CA LEU A 143 10.29 4.77 -4.75
C LEU A 143 8.78 4.94 -4.53
N PHE A 144 8.18 4.21 -3.59
CA PHE A 144 6.75 4.34 -3.29
C PHE A 144 6.37 5.70 -2.72
N LEU A 145 7.22 6.31 -1.90
CA LEU A 145 7.00 7.68 -1.43
C LEU A 145 7.04 8.68 -2.59
N GLY A 146 8.01 8.53 -3.50
CA GLY A 146 8.11 9.34 -4.72
C GLY A 146 6.86 9.20 -5.60
N LEU A 147 6.37 7.98 -5.81
CA LEU A 147 5.14 7.73 -6.58
C LEU A 147 3.89 8.27 -5.88
N GLY A 148 3.80 8.15 -4.56
CA GLY A 148 2.70 8.71 -3.77
C GLY A 148 2.65 10.24 -3.87
N ALA A 149 3.80 10.89 -3.68
CA ALA A 149 3.93 12.34 -3.83
C ALA A 149 3.63 12.80 -5.26
N LEU A 150 4.16 12.10 -6.27
CA LEU A 150 3.94 12.43 -7.69
C LEU A 150 2.48 12.21 -8.09
N SER A 151 1.85 11.13 -7.59
CA SER A 151 0.43 10.88 -7.78
C SER A 151 -0.42 11.96 -7.14
N PHE A 152 -0.06 12.44 -5.94
CA PHE A 152 -0.78 13.53 -5.29
C PHE A 152 -0.59 14.86 -6.05
N TRP A 153 0.62 15.14 -6.50
CA TRP A 153 0.97 16.43 -7.11
C TRP A 153 0.46 16.59 -8.56
N LYS A 154 0.36 15.49 -9.32
CA LYS A 154 -0.17 15.49 -10.69
C LYS A 154 -1.67 15.20 -10.79
N VAL A 155 -2.35 14.91 -9.69
CA VAL A 155 -3.82 14.87 -9.69
C VAL A 155 -4.30 16.32 -9.70
N ASN A 156 -4.55 16.82 -10.90
CA ASN A 156 -5.17 18.13 -11.08
C ASN A 156 -6.68 17.99 -10.88
N PHE A 157 -7.20 18.68 -9.87
CA PHE A 157 -8.61 19.06 -9.86
C PHE A 157 -8.78 20.13 -10.93
N GLN A 158 -9.40 19.81 -12.06
CA GLN A 158 -9.89 20.87 -12.93
C GLN A 158 -10.97 21.62 -12.13
N LYS A 159 -10.63 22.81 -11.63
CA LYS A 159 -11.64 23.82 -11.26
C LYS A 159 -12.51 23.99 -12.50
N GLU A 160 -13.80 23.75 -12.36
CA GLU A 160 -14.78 24.17 -13.36
C GLU A 160 -14.50 25.64 -13.67
N ILE A 161 -14.19 25.92 -14.93
CA ILE A 161 -14.21 27.27 -15.45
C ILE A 161 -15.70 27.60 -15.55
N ALA A 162 -16.20 28.32 -14.54
CA ALA A 162 -17.44 29.08 -14.64
C ALA A 162 -17.15 30.42 -15.32
#